data_AF-A0A1Y6GBU6-F1
#
_entry.id   AF-A0A1Y6GBU6-F1
#
_cell.length_a   1.000
_cell.length_b   1.000
_cell.length_c   1.000
_cell.angle_alpha   90.00
_cell.angle_beta   90.00
_cell.angle_gamma   90.00
#
_symmetry.space_group_name_H-M   'P 1'
#
loop_
_entity.id
_entity.type
_entity.pdbx_description
1 polymer ?
#
loop_
_entity_poly.entity_id
_entity_poly.type
_entity_poly.pdbx_seq_one_letter_code
_entity_poly.pdbx_strand_id
1 'polypeptide(L)' 'MPTITASSMQEAKELIHCGKYREIVLNFDIDADDFFTLATSQSATKVTMINRNKHSPVKAEK' A
#
# COMPACT_ATOMS: atom_id res chain seq x y z
N MET A 1 -4.43 -11.61 13.24
CA MET A 1 -3.34 -11.68 12.24
C MET A 1 -2.59 -10.36 12.23
N PRO A 2 -1.25 -10.39 12.10
CA PRO A 2 -0.39 -9.22 12.22
C PRO A 2 -0.51 -8.27 11.02
N THR A 3 -0.16 -7.01 11.26
CA THR A 3 0.05 -5.95 10.26
C THR A 3 1.55 -5.78 10.06
N ILE A 4 1.99 -5.53 8.82
CA ILE A 4 3.39 -5.24 8.50
C ILE A 4 3.49 -4.00 7.60
N THR A 5 4.62 -3.32 7.65
CA THR A 5 4.91 -2.16 6.80
C THR A 5 5.94 -2.56 5.76
N ALA A 6 5.62 -2.34 4.48
CA ALA A 6 6.53 -2.49 3.37
C ALA A 6 7.13 -1.13 3.01
N SER A 7 8.43 -1.10 2.77
CA SER A 7 9.19 0.09 2.36
C SER A 7 9.47 0.12 0.86
N SER A 8 9.11 -0.94 0.13
CA SER A 8 9.26 -1.01 -1.33
C SER A 8 8.20 -1.90 -1.98
N MET A 9 8.01 -1.75 -3.31
CA MET A 9 7.10 -2.57 -4.11
C MET A 9 7.47 -4.05 -4.08
N GLN A 10 8.76 -4.36 -4.12
CA GLN A 10 9.25 -5.74 -4.08
C GLN A 10 8.91 -6.40 -2.75
N GLU A 11 9.21 -5.73 -1.64
CA GLU A 11 8.88 -6.20 -0.30
C GLU A 11 7.37 -6.37 -0.12
N ALA A 12 6.55 -5.42 -0.62
CA ALA A 12 5.10 -5.53 -0.56
C ALA A 12 4.58 -6.80 -1.26
N LYS A 13 5.11 -7.11 -2.46
CA LYS A 13 4.78 -8.35 -3.17
C LYS A 13 5.17 -9.57 -2.35
N GLU A 14 6.40 -9.64 -1.84
CA GLU A 14 6.84 -10.78 -1.03
C GLU A 14 5.96 -10.99 0.20
N LEU A 15 5.59 -9.91 0.89
CA LEU A 15 4.73 -9.94 2.08
C LEU A 15 3.30 -10.39 1.75
N ILE A 16 2.75 -9.94 0.61
CA ILE A 16 1.45 -10.38 0.10
C ILE A 16 1.51 -11.89 -0.19
N HIS A 17 2.46 -12.32 -1.01
CA HIS A 17 2.64 -13.72 -1.39
C HIS A 17 2.90 -14.65 -0.18
N CYS A 18 3.48 -14.14 0.90
CA CYS A 18 3.71 -14.89 2.13
C CYS A 18 2.39 -15.27 2.86
N GLY A 19 1.31 -14.51 2.67
CA GLY A 19 -0.02 -14.81 3.23
C GLY A 19 -0.11 -14.80 4.77
N LYS A 20 0.94 -14.33 5.46
CA LYS A 20 1.03 -14.32 6.93
C LYS A 20 0.36 -13.09 7.57
N TYR A 21 0.17 -12.04 6.79
CA TYR A 21 -0.27 -10.74 7.27
C TYR A 21 -1.69 -10.45 6.77
N ARG A 22 -2.52 -9.90 7.65
CA ARG A 22 -3.88 -9.47 7.28
C ARG A 22 -3.87 -8.09 6.63
N GLU A 23 -2.89 -7.27 6.96
CA GLU A 23 -2.76 -5.92 6.44
C GLU A 23 -1.29 -5.61 6.13
N ILE A 24 -1.07 -5.03 4.95
CA ILE A 24 0.24 -4.58 4.49
C ILE A 24 0.15 -3.07 4.26
N VAL A 25 0.94 -2.33 5.00
CA VAL A 25 1.02 -0.87 4.95
C VAL A 25 2.16 -0.48 4.02
N LEU A 26 1.85 0.20 2.93
CA LEU A 26 2.82 0.71 1.96
C LEU A 26 3.35 2.06 2.43
N ASN A 27 4.65 2.11 2.71
CA ASN A 27 5.37 3.26 3.24
C ASN A 27 6.28 3.93 2.20
N PHE A 28 5.89 3.82 0.94
CA PHE A 28 6.60 4.33 -0.21
C PHE A 28 5.60 4.91 -1.21
N ASP A 29 6.09 5.74 -2.12
CA ASP A 29 5.29 6.29 -3.20
C ASP A 29 5.02 5.20 -4.24
N ILE A 30 3.76 5.06 -4.64
CA ILE A 30 3.31 4.02 -5.58
C ILE A 30 2.23 4.60 -6.48
N ASP A 31 2.31 4.27 -7.76
CA ASP A 31 1.31 4.65 -8.73
C ASP A 31 -0.03 3.96 -8.47
N ALA A 32 -1.12 4.58 -8.91
CA ALA A 32 -2.46 4.06 -8.69
C ALA A 32 -2.65 2.66 -9.31
N ASP A 33 -2.19 2.45 -10.55
CA ASP A 33 -2.28 1.16 -11.25
C ASP A 33 -1.53 0.04 -10.50
N ASP A 34 -0.34 0.34 -10.01
CA ASP A 34 0.46 -0.60 -9.21
C ASP A 34 -0.22 -0.91 -7.88
N PHE A 35 -0.81 0.09 -7.22
CA PHE A 35 -1.59 -0.12 -6.00
C PHE A 35 -2.82 -1.02 -6.24
N PHE A 36 -3.60 -0.78 -7.29
CA PHE A 36 -4.74 -1.63 -7.62
C PHE A 36 -4.30 -3.05 -7.98
N THR A 37 -3.18 -3.21 -8.69
CA THR A 37 -2.60 -4.53 -8.98
C THR A 37 -2.22 -5.27 -7.70
N LEU A 38 -1.58 -4.60 -6.74
CA LEU A 38 -1.29 -5.18 -5.42
C LEU A 38 -2.56 -5.56 -4.65
N ALA A 39 -3.54 -4.66 -4.56
CA ALA A 39 -4.75 -4.86 -3.78
C ALA A 39 -5.68 -5.94 -4.37
N THR A 40 -5.67 -6.11 -5.69
CA THR A 40 -6.46 -7.14 -6.38
C THR A 40 -5.78 -8.51 -6.41
N SER A 41 -4.46 -8.56 -6.17
CA SER A 41 -3.71 -9.82 -6.20
C SER A 41 -4.14 -10.83 -5.14
N GLN A 42 -4.75 -10.39 -4.02
CA GLN A 42 -5.26 -11.29 -2.99
C GLN A 42 -6.53 -10.77 -2.31
N SER A 43 -7.56 -11.62 -2.24
CA SER A 43 -8.87 -11.30 -1.66
C SER A 43 -8.90 -11.23 -0.13
N ALA A 44 -7.87 -11.74 0.56
CA ALA A 44 -7.83 -11.86 2.02
C ALA A 44 -6.93 -10.82 2.72
N THR A 45 -6.05 -10.13 1.97
CA THR A 45 -5.02 -9.25 2.53
C THR A 45 -5.35 -7.81 2.22
N LYS A 46 -5.54 -6.99 3.26
CA LYS A 46 -5.80 -5.55 3.13
C LYS A 46 -4.50 -4.82 2.78
N VAL A 47 -4.55 -3.94 1.79
CA VAL A 47 -3.41 -3.06 1.45
C VAL A 47 -3.78 -1.63 1.84
N THR A 48 -2.93 -0.97 2.63
CA THR A 48 -3.14 0.41 3.10
C THR A 48 -1.95 1.26 2.68
N MET A 49 -2.17 2.46 2.16
CA MET A 49 -1.08 3.41 1.87
C MET A 49 -1.01 4.47 2.97
N ILE A 50 0.20 4.77 3.43
CA ILE A 50 0.42 5.94 4.29
C ILE A 50 0.88 7.10 3.42
N ASN A 51 0.00 8.10 3.32
CA ASN A 51 0.30 9.35 2.64
C ASN A 51 1.42 10.09 3.41
N ARG A 52 2.63 10.05 2.87
CA ARG A 52 3.78 10.86 3.33
C ARG A 52 3.92 12.18 2.59
N ASN A 53 3.04 12.46 1.64
CA ASN A 53 3.08 13.68 0.86
C ASN A 53 2.76 14.86 1.80
N LYS A 54 3.81 15.53 2.28
CA LYS A 54 3.74 16.82 2.98
C LYS A 54 3.38 17.96 2.03
N HIS A 55 2.80 17.68 0.87
CA HIS A 55 2.24 18.74 0.05
C HIS A 55 1.00 19.26 0.77
N SER A 56 1.08 20.51 1.22
CA SER A 56 -0.07 21.27 1.70
C SER A 56 -1.25 21.01 0.77
N PRO A 57 -2.44 20.68 1.29
CA PRO A 57 -3.60 20.44 0.43
C PRO A 57 -3.79 21.68 -0.44
N VAL A 58 -3.55 21.53 -1.74
CA VAL A 58 -3.80 22.61 -2.70
C VAL A 58 -5.30 22.78 -2.67
N LYS A 59 -5.77 23.94 -2.18
CA LYS A 59 -7.19 24.28 -2.22
C LYS A 59 -7.63 24.18 -3.68
N ALA A 60 -8.53 23.26 -3.98
CA ALA A 60 -9.21 23.24 -5.27
C ALA A 60 -9.97 24.58 -5.37
N GLU A 61 -9.45 25.48 -6.21
CA GLU A 61 -10.17 26.70 -6.55
C GLU A 61 -11.35 26.30 -7.45
N LYS A 62 -12.52 26.85 -7.12
CA LYS A 62 -13.84 26.44 -7.61
C LYS A 62 -14.17 27.08 -8.95
#